data_AF-A0A1U7T6S9-F1
#
_entry.id   AF-A0A1U7T6S9-F1
#
_cell.length_a   1.000
_cell.length_b   1.000
_cell.length_c   1.000
_cell.angle_alpha   90.00
_cell.angle_beta   90.00
_cell.angle_gamma   90.00
#
_symmetry.space_group_name_H-M   'P 1'
#
loop_
_entity.id
_entity.type
_entity.pdbx_description
1 polymer ?
#
loop_
_entity_poly.entity_id
_entity_poly.type
_entity_poly.pdbx_seq_one_letter_code
_entity_poly.pdbx_strand_id
1 'polypeptide(L)'
;PKKRGPKKRKMTKARLERSKLRRQKANARERNRMHDLNAALDNLRKVVPCYSKTQKLSKIETLRLAKNYIWALSEILRSGKRPDLVSYVQTLCKGLSQPTTNLVAGCLQLNSRNFLTEQGADGAGRFHGSGGPFAMHPY
;
A
#
# COMPACT_ATOMS: atom_id res chain seq x y z
N PRO A 1 23.06 53.68 -24.99
CA PRO A 1 23.73 52.54 -25.69
C PRO A 1 23.49 51.20 -24.96
N LYS A 2 22.65 50.31 -25.49
CA LYS A 2 22.37 48.99 -24.88
C LYS A 2 23.48 47.99 -25.28
N LYS A 3 24.34 47.59 -24.31
CA LYS A 3 25.34 46.52 -24.50
C LYS A 3 24.62 45.17 -24.67
N ARG A 4 24.65 44.61 -25.89
CA ARG A 4 24.11 43.27 -26.18
C ARG A 4 25.02 42.23 -25.52
N GLY A 5 24.45 41.40 -24.63
CA GLY A 5 25.18 40.30 -23.99
C GLY A 5 25.65 39.24 -25.00
N PRO A 6 26.56 38.33 -24.60
CA PRO A 6 27.15 37.35 -25.51
C PRO A 6 26.07 36.49 -26.18
N LYS A 7 26.07 36.47 -27.52
CA LYS A 7 25.13 35.69 -28.32
C LYS A 7 25.33 34.19 -28.04
N LYS A 8 24.32 33.50 -27.49
CA LYS A 8 24.37 32.04 -27.26
C LYS A 8 24.72 31.33 -28.58
N ARG A 9 25.95 30.81 -28.68
CA ARG A 9 26.41 30.06 -29.87
C ARG A 9 25.64 28.74 -29.94
N LYS A 10 25.01 28.46 -31.09
CA LYS A 10 24.37 27.17 -31.34
C LYS A 10 25.43 26.06 -31.26
N MET A 11 25.12 24.97 -30.55
CA MET A 11 26.05 23.83 -30.45
C MET A 11 26.19 23.13 -31.81
N THR A 12 27.40 22.62 -32.10
CA THR A 12 27.64 21.81 -33.30
C THR A 12 26.89 20.48 -33.23
N LYS A 13 26.54 19.91 -34.39
CA LYS A 13 25.85 18.60 -34.50
C LYS A 13 26.59 17.50 -33.73
N ALA A 14 27.92 17.42 -33.87
CA ALA A 14 28.75 16.46 -33.13
C ALA A 14 28.66 16.63 -31.60
N ARG A 15 28.62 17.88 -31.10
CA ARG A 15 28.48 18.16 -29.66
C ARG A 15 27.09 17.79 -29.15
N LEU A 16 26.06 18.01 -29.97
CA LEU A 16 24.68 17.58 -29.66
C LEU A 16 24.58 16.06 -29.57
N GLU A 17 25.13 15.32 -30.53
CA GLU A 17 25.12 13.85 -30.51
C GLU A 17 25.89 13.28 -29.32
N ARG A 18 27.07 13.81 -29.01
CA ARG A 18 27.82 13.41 -27.81
C ARG A 18 27.02 13.67 -26.52
N SER A 19 26.29 14.79 -26.46
CA SER A 19 25.41 15.10 -25.32
C SER A 19 24.24 14.11 -25.22
N LYS A 20 23.58 13.79 -26.35
CA LYS A 20 22.51 12.77 -26.40
C LYS A 20 23.02 11.42 -25.92
N LEU A 21 24.17 10.95 -26.41
CA LEU A 21 24.76 9.67 -25.99
C LEU A 21 25.03 9.62 -24.49
N ARG A 22 25.60 10.69 -23.92
CA ARG A 22 25.82 10.76 -22.46
C ARG A 22 24.52 10.69 -21.66
N ARG A 23 23.46 11.39 -22.12
CA ARG A 23 22.14 11.34 -21.48
C ARG A 23 21.54 9.93 -21.58
N GLN A 24 21.62 9.29 -22.74
CA GLN A 24 21.16 7.91 -22.91
C GLN A 24 21.88 6.95 -21.96
N LYS A 25 23.21 7.05 -21.85
CA LYS A 25 24.00 6.24 -20.91
C LYS A 25 23.60 6.50 -19.45
N ALA A 26 23.31 7.75 -19.08
CA ALA A 26 22.83 8.09 -17.74
C ALA A 26 21.43 7.52 -17.46
N ASN A 27 20.51 7.65 -18.41
CA ASN A 27 19.16 7.11 -18.30
C ASN A 27 19.17 5.57 -18.21
N ALA A 28 20.06 4.90 -18.94
CA ALA A 28 20.23 3.46 -18.84
C ALA A 28 20.69 3.04 -17.43
N ARG A 29 21.65 3.76 -16.83
CA ARG A 29 22.10 3.49 -15.45
C ARG A 29 20.98 3.69 -14.43
N GLU A 30 20.20 4.77 -14.55
CA GLU A 30 19.11 5.03 -13.60
C GLU A 30 17.99 3.99 -13.73
N ARG A 31 17.69 3.52 -14.95
CA ARG A 31 16.76 2.40 -15.14
C ARG A 31 17.26 1.14 -14.43
N ASN A 32 18.53 0.77 -14.60
CA ASN A 32 19.09 -0.41 -13.92
C ASN A 32 19.00 -0.28 -12.40
N ARG A 33 19.40 0.87 -11.85
CA ARG A 33 19.25 1.16 -10.42
C ARG A 33 17.80 1.03 -9.94
N MET A 34 16.84 1.53 -10.72
CA MET A 34 15.42 1.40 -10.40
C MET A 34 14.92 -0.04 -10.49
N HIS A 35 15.44 -0.86 -11.42
CA HIS A 35 15.15 -2.29 -11.46
C HIS A 35 15.63 -2.99 -10.18
N ASP A 36 16.86 -2.72 -9.73
CA ASP A 36 17.41 -3.29 -8.49
C ASP A 36 16.57 -2.88 -7.27
N LEU A 37 16.18 -1.61 -7.18
CA LEU A 37 15.33 -1.11 -6.10
C LEU A 37 13.95 -1.77 -6.09
N ASN A 38 13.33 -1.92 -7.27
CA ASN A 38 12.03 -2.56 -7.37
C ASN A 38 12.12 -4.07 -7.04
N ALA A 39 13.22 -4.74 -7.40
CA ALA A 39 13.47 -6.13 -7.04
C ALA A 39 13.62 -6.30 -5.52
N ALA A 40 14.34 -5.38 -4.85
CA ALA A 40 14.45 -5.35 -3.40
C ALA A 40 13.08 -5.14 -2.72
N LEU A 41 12.26 -4.22 -3.25
CA LEU A 41 10.90 -4.00 -2.75
C LEU A 41 10.01 -5.22 -2.94
N ASP A 42 10.12 -5.92 -4.08
CA ASP A 42 9.40 -7.18 -4.31
C ASP A 42 9.86 -8.29 -3.36
N ASN A 43 11.14 -8.34 -2.99
CA ASN A 43 11.62 -9.25 -1.96
C ASN A 43 11.06 -8.89 -0.58
N LEU A 44 10.97 -7.60 -0.24
CA LEU A 44 10.31 -7.15 0.99
C LEU A 44 8.83 -7.58 1.01
N ARG A 45 8.11 -7.48 -0.10
CA ARG A 45 6.71 -7.92 -0.20
C ARG A 45 6.52 -9.39 0.17
N LYS A 46 7.49 -10.26 -0.12
CA LYS A 46 7.41 -11.70 0.18
C LYS A 46 7.49 -12.02 1.67
N VAL A 47 8.11 -11.13 2.46
CA VAL A 47 8.36 -11.36 3.90
C VAL A 47 7.44 -10.57 4.82
N VAL A 48 6.67 -9.62 4.28
CA VAL A 48 5.60 -8.96 5.05
C VAL A 48 4.34 -9.83 5.07
N PRO A 49 3.47 -9.68 6.09
CA PRO A 49 2.21 -10.39 6.14
C PRO A 49 1.35 -10.11 4.90
N CYS A 50 0.49 -11.07 4.55
CA CYS A 50 -0.50 -10.90 3.46
C CYS A 50 0.12 -10.75 2.07
N TYR A 51 1.29 -11.38 1.83
CA TYR A 51 1.87 -11.47 0.50
C TYR A 51 0.91 -12.15 -0.48
N SER A 52 0.63 -11.50 -1.60
CA SER A 52 -0.11 -12.07 -2.73
C SER A 52 0.73 -12.02 -4.00
N LYS A 53 0.74 -13.14 -4.73
CA LYS A 53 1.41 -13.25 -6.04
C LYS A 53 0.70 -12.44 -7.13
N THR A 54 -0.62 -12.32 -7.03
CA THR A 54 -1.48 -11.68 -8.04
C THR A 54 -1.75 -10.22 -7.71
N GLN A 55 -1.84 -9.86 -6.43
CA GLN A 55 -2.15 -8.49 -5.99
C GLN A 55 -1.04 -7.93 -5.09
N LYS A 56 -0.15 -7.12 -5.68
CA LYS A 56 0.94 -6.48 -4.93
C LYS A 56 0.45 -5.23 -4.21
N LEU A 57 0.83 -5.07 -2.94
CA LEU A 57 0.68 -3.80 -2.22
C LEU A 57 1.46 -2.68 -2.90
N SER A 58 0.95 -1.44 -2.82
CA SER A 58 1.65 -0.26 -3.31
C SER A 58 2.99 -0.06 -2.56
N LYS A 59 3.88 0.79 -3.10
CA LYS A 59 5.20 1.03 -2.47
C LYS A 59 5.04 1.54 -1.04
N ILE A 60 4.15 2.51 -0.82
CA ILE A 60 3.94 3.12 0.50
C ILE A 60 3.29 2.14 1.48
N GLU A 61 2.30 1.36 1.04
CA GLU A 61 1.62 0.39 1.90
C GLU A 61 2.57 -0.75 2.31
N THR A 62 3.42 -1.21 1.39
CA THR A 62 4.46 -2.21 1.70
C THR A 62 5.42 -1.71 2.79
N LEU A 63 5.88 -0.46 2.68
CA LEU A 63 6.81 0.14 3.65
C LEU A 63 6.15 0.36 5.02
N ARG A 64 4.90 0.85 5.03
CA ARG A 64 4.13 1.03 6.27
C ARG A 64 3.89 -0.31 6.98
N LEU A 65 3.43 -1.31 6.24
CA LEU A 65 3.19 -2.64 6.79
C LEU A 65 4.48 -3.29 7.30
N ALA A 66 5.60 -3.16 6.57
CA ALA A 66 6.90 -3.65 7.02
C ALA A 66 7.33 -3.01 8.35
N LYS A 67 7.23 -1.68 8.47
CA LYS A 67 7.53 -0.96 9.72
C LYS A 67 6.67 -1.46 10.88
N ASN A 68 5.36 -1.58 10.66
CA ASN A 68 4.43 -2.05 11.68
C ASN A 68 4.72 -3.50 12.09
N TYR A 69 5.08 -4.35 11.12
CA TYR A 69 5.41 -5.75 11.38
C TYR A 69 6.69 -5.90 12.19
N ILE A 70 7.75 -5.14 11.87
CA ILE A 70 8.98 -5.10 12.67
C ILE A 70 8.65 -4.69 14.11
N TRP A 71 7.85 -3.63 14.30
CA TRP A 71 7.44 -3.19 15.63
C TRP A 71 6.68 -4.27 16.39
N ALA A 72 5.71 -4.92 15.73
CA ALA A 72 4.89 -5.97 16.34
C ALA A 72 5.77 -7.15 16.79
N LEU A 73 6.63 -7.66 15.90
CA LEU A 73 7.56 -8.74 16.25
C LEU A 73 8.51 -8.34 17.39
N SER A 74 8.95 -7.08 17.41
CA SER A 74 9.83 -6.57 18.47
C SER A 74 9.13 -6.56 19.84
N GLU A 75 7.84 -6.20 19.89
CA GLU A 75 7.04 -6.28 21.13
C GLU A 75 6.82 -7.71 21.61
N ILE A 76 6.61 -8.65 20.67
CA ILE A 76 6.48 -10.08 20.99
C ILE A 76 7.77 -10.60 21.65
N LEU A 77 8.92 -10.26 21.07
CA LEU A 77 10.22 -10.66 21.62
C LEU A 77 10.50 -10.00 22.98
N ARG A 78 10.12 -8.72 23.17
CA ARG A 78 10.29 -8.01 24.45
C ARG A 78 9.43 -8.56 25.57
N SER A 79 8.14 -8.81 25.29
CA SER A 79 7.18 -9.25 26.29
C SER A 79 7.25 -10.76 26.56
N GLY A 80 7.83 -11.54 25.64
CA GLY A 80 7.83 -13.00 25.68
C GLY A 80 6.43 -13.61 25.54
N LYS A 81 5.42 -12.81 25.18
CA LYS A 81 4.01 -13.21 25.11
C LYS A 81 3.49 -13.07 23.70
N ARG A 82 2.63 -14.01 23.31
CA ARG A 82 1.88 -13.89 22.06
C ARG A 82 0.80 -12.80 22.24
N PRO A 83 0.68 -11.84 21.31
CA PRO A 83 -0.31 -10.78 21.42
C PRO A 83 -1.69 -11.33 21.06
N ASP A 84 -2.73 -10.71 21.61
CA ASP A 84 -4.10 -10.94 21.16
C ASP A 84 -4.23 -10.64 19.65
N LEU A 85 -5.06 -11.41 18.96
CA LEU A 85 -5.20 -11.33 17.50
C LEU A 85 -5.71 -9.96 17.05
N VAL A 86 -6.66 -9.37 17.79
CA VAL A 86 -7.22 -8.05 17.46
C VAL A 86 -6.14 -6.98 17.65
N SER A 87 -5.43 -7.02 18.77
CA SER A 87 -4.31 -6.09 19.04
C SER A 87 -3.20 -6.19 17.98
N TYR A 88 -2.88 -7.42 17.57
CA TYR A 88 -1.89 -7.68 16.53
C TYR A 88 -2.33 -7.12 15.16
N VAL A 89 -3.59 -7.32 14.77
CA VAL A 89 -4.12 -6.80 13.50
C VAL A 89 -4.19 -5.27 13.52
N GLN A 90 -4.66 -4.67 14.62
CA GLN A 90 -4.70 -3.21 14.79
C GLN A 90 -3.31 -2.59 14.63
N THR A 91 -2.30 -3.24 15.20
CA THR A 91 -0.90 -2.85 15.05
C THR A 91 -0.46 -2.89 13.60
N LEU A 92 -0.71 -4.00 12.89
CA LEU A 92 -0.32 -4.16 11.48
C LEU A 92 -1.01 -3.14 10.57
N CYS A 93 -2.30 -2.89 10.80
CA CYS A 93 -3.13 -2.03 9.95
C CYS A 93 -2.95 -0.52 10.21
N LYS A 94 -2.17 -0.13 11.21
CA LYS A 94 -2.00 1.29 11.57
C LYS A 94 -1.48 2.12 10.39
N GLY A 95 -2.29 3.08 9.94
CA GLY A 95 -1.95 4.00 8.85
C GLY A 95 -1.98 3.37 7.45
N LEU A 96 -2.54 2.17 7.30
CA LEU A 96 -2.84 1.58 6.00
C LEU A 96 -4.18 2.10 5.46
N SER A 97 -4.33 2.01 4.15
CA SER A 97 -5.57 2.27 3.44
C SER A 97 -6.64 1.23 3.79
N GLN A 98 -7.92 1.62 3.75
CA GLN A 98 -9.03 0.71 4.06
C GLN A 98 -9.01 -0.61 3.26
N PRO A 99 -8.74 -0.63 1.93
CA PRO A 99 -8.67 -1.88 1.18
C PRO A 99 -7.53 -2.79 1.67
N THR A 100 -6.41 -2.21 2.10
CA THR A 100 -5.27 -2.96 2.62
C THR A 100 -5.58 -3.51 4.01
N THR A 101 -6.24 -2.74 4.87
CA THR A 101 -6.74 -3.20 6.17
C THR A 101 -7.68 -4.40 6.03
N ASN A 102 -8.60 -4.34 5.05
CA ASN A 102 -9.51 -5.45 4.77
C ASN A 102 -8.76 -6.71 4.30
N LEU A 103 -7.74 -6.54 3.45
CA LEU A 103 -6.88 -7.65 3.03
C LEU A 103 -6.17 -8.30 4.23
N VAL A 104 -5.61 -7.49 5.13
CA VAL A 104 -4.92 -7.99 6.32
C VAL A 104 -5.88 -8.74 7.26
N ALA A 105 -7.08 -8.19 7.49
CA ALA A 105 -8.11 -8.84 8.28
C ALA A 105 -8.55 -10.19 7.68
N GLY A 106 -8.70 -10.25 6.35
CA GLY A 106 -9.04 -11.47 5.62
C GLY A 106 -7.94 -12.54 5.65
N CYS A 107 -6.68 -12.14 5.48
CA CYS A 107 -5.54 -13.06 5.55
C CYS A 107 -5.31 -13.65 6.95
N LEU A 108 -5.68 -12.92 8.01
CA LEU A 108 -5.51 -13.35 9.40
C LEU A 108 -6.78 -14.01 9.98
N GLN A 109 -7.77 -14.31 9.13
CA GLN A 109 -9.02 -14.97 9.51
C GLN A 109 -9.68 -14.35 10.75
N LEU A 110 -9.71 -13.01 10.83
CA LEU A 110 -10.68 -12.38 11.70
C LEU A 110 -12.06 -12.69 11.09
N ASN A 111 -12.80 -13.62 11.69
CA ASN A 111 -14.21 -13.81 11.39
C ASN A 111 -14.84 -12.41 11.36
N SER A 112 -15.38 -12.02 10.20
CA SER A 112 -15.84 -10.66 9.85
C SER A 112 -16.90 -10.04 10.78
N ARG A 113 -17.21 -10.69 11.90
CA ARG A 113 -18.26 -10.35 12.84
C ARG A 113 -17.82 -9.42 13.98
N ASN A 114 -16.53 -9.13 14.15
CA ASN A 114 -16.05 -8.30 15.27
C ASN A 114 -15.49 -6.92 14.90
N PHE A 115 -15.29 -6.58 13.62
CA PHE A 115 -14.63 -5.31 13.27
C PHE A 115 -15.58 -4.17 12.85
N LEU A 116 -16.88 -4.43 12.67
CA LEU A 116 -17.86 -3.41 12.24
C LEU A 116 -18.74 -2.84 13.37
N THR A 117 -18.54 -3.26 14.62
CA THR A 117 -19.50 -2.92 15.71
C THR A 117 -19.07 -1.79 16.66
N GLU A 118 -17.99 -1.06 16.39
CA GLU A 118 -17.54 0.02 17.30
C GLU A 118 -17.12 1.29 16.53
N GLN A 119 -17.91 1.68 15.53
CA GLN A 119 -18.01 3.06 15.04
C GLN A 119 -19.47 3.32 14.61
N GLY A 120 -20.34 3.57 15.58
CA GLY A 120 -21.74 3.91 15.29
C GLY A 120 -22.72 3.59 16.41
N ALA A 121 -22.35 3.81 17.68
CA ALA A 121 -23.31 3.83 18.77
C ALA A 121 -23.83 5.26 18.96
N ASP A 122 -24.57 5.77 17.97
CA ASP A 122 -25.45 6.93 18.12
C ASP A 122 -26.52 6.85 17.01
N GLY A 123 -27.75 6.50 17.38
CA GLY A 123 -28.89 6.57 16.46
C GLY A 123 -29.83 5.37 16.49
N ALA A 124 -30.73 5.37 17.48
CA ALA A 124 -32.13 4.95 17.44
C ALA A 124 -32.66 4.09 16.27
N GLY A 125 -33.38 3.01 16.61
CA GLY A 125 -34.48 2.52 15.77
C GLY A 125 -34.59 1.00 15.65
N ARG A 126 -35.25 0.37 16.63
CA ARG A 126 -35.73 -1.02 16.56
C ARG A 126 -36.95 -1.10 15.62
N PHE A 127 -36.96 -2.01 14.65
CA PHE A 127 -38.06 -2.97 14.47
C PHE A 127 -37.67 -4.08 13.47
N HIS A 128 -37.63 -5.32 13.96
CA HIS A 128 -37.69 -6.53 13.14
C HIS A 128 -39.17 -6.93 13.01
N GLY A 129 -39.66 -7.11 11.78
CA GLY A 129 -40.94 -7.74 11.50
C GLY A 129 -40.74 -8.84 10.47
N SER A 130 -40.58 -10.07 10.94
CA SER A 130 -40.55 -11.29 10.13
C SER A 130 -41.93 -11.97 10.15
N GLY A 131 -42.52 -12.17 8.98
CA GLY A 131 -43.71 -13.02 8.81
C GLY A 131 -44.19 -12.99 7.36
N GLY A 132 -43.87 -14.02 6.57
CA GLY A 132 -44.63 -14.34 5.35
C GLY A 132 -45.82 -15.26 5.68
N PRO A 133 -46.45 -15.97 4.71
CA PRO A 133 -46.55 -15.81 3.26
C PRO A 133 -48.04 -15.72 2.79
N PHE A 134 -48.34 -15.98 1.50
CA PHE A 134 -49.67 -15.99 0.81
C PHE A 134 -50.15 -14.61 0.30
N ALA A 135 -50.77 -14.40 -0.86
CA ALA A 135 -51.45 -15.26 -1.83
C ALA A 135 -51.47 -14.63 -3.25
N MET A 136 -51.86 -15.44 -4.23
CA MET A 136 -52.08 -15.19 -5.67
C MET A 136 -53.11 -14.08 -6.01
N HIS A 137 -52.83 -13.35 -7.11
CA HIS A 137 -53.67 -12.74 -8.21
C HIS A 137 -55.17 -12.33 -7.97
N PRO A 138 -55.88 -11.65 -8.90
CA PRO A 138 -55.52 -10.74 -10.01
C PRO A 138 -56.29 -9.39 -9.99
N TYR A 139 -55.85 -8.40 -10.78
CA TYR A 139 -56.59 -7.76 -11.89
C TYR A 139 -55.59 -6.99 -12.76
#